data_AF-A0A931UP46-F1
#
_entry.id   AF-A0A931UP46-F1
#
_cell.length_a   1.000
_cell.length_b   1.000
_cell.length_c   1.000
_cell.angle_alpha   90.00
_cell.angle_beta   90.00
_cell.angle_gamma   90.00
#
_symmetry.space_group_name_H-M   'P 1'
#
loop_
_entity.id
_entity.type
_entity.pdbx_description
1 polymer ?
#
loop_
_entity_poly.entity_id
_entity_poly.type
_entity_poly.pdbx_seq_one_letter_code
_entity_poly.pdbx_strand_id
1 'polypeptide(L)'
;MRGRWWVAGGLGLLVAVNGCATVRDGGRHTAVVAGEVVDAQGRPITTGLVLLERGKLYDDLFERGGLIDSRGRFAIAVQGGGPWGLHVYSEGYMYHPRQIQVAEGQVNEYRVVLPPDPNLRDNPIIGRVAFEPQPDGTVLVKMDVTDPDNNLGPQVLALNGVTGENFVMQPPVPMRDPKANFPQGTYTLHYRPRGVPLDTKSWFFVVADHQCNVSQIAAYPFTARAPRAAVTPPPPPAELARLTPVERGRRTFEARCALCHNPDSKEEKIGPGLQGVFKERQLPASGRPVSPEAITRQIQQGGDRMPPLSDITEQTLQDLLAYLRTL
;
A
#
# COMPACT_ATOMS: atom_id res chain seq x y z
N MET A 1 8.64 60.35 -26.34
CA MET A 1 8.12 59.81 -25.06
C MET A 1 6.64 59.51 -25.22
N ARG A 2 6.20 58.32 -24.77
CA ARG A 2 4.81 57.81 -24.65
C ARG A 2 4.06 57.47 -25.95
N GLY A 3 4.22 56.24 -26.42
CA GLY A 3 3.30 55.57 -27.34
C GLY A 3 2.30 54.69 -26.57
N ARG A 4 1.01 54.90 -26.82
CA ARG A 4 -0.11 54.05 -26.36
C ARG A 4 -0.11 52.74 -27.15
N TRP A 5 -0.24 51.61 -26.47
CA TRP A 5 -0.66 50.35 -27.06
C TRP A 5 -1.93 49.87 -26.37
N TRP A 6 -2.90 49.51 -27.19
CA TRP A 6 -4.18 48.92 -26.84
C TRP A 6 -3.98 47.45 -26.49
N VAL A 7 -4.57 46.97 -25.40
CA VAL A 7 -4.78 45.53 -25.18
C VAL A 7 -6.27 45.28 -25.28
N ALA A 8 -6.64 44.57 -26.35
CA ALA A 8 -7.98 44.05 -26.57
C ALA A 8 -8.28 42.97 -25.51
N GLY A 9 -9.41 43.13 -24.83
CA GLY A 9 -9.95 42.12 -23.92
C GLY A 9 -10.48 40.92 -24.70
N GLY A 10 -9.80 39.78 -24.55
CA GLY A 10 -10.38 38.48 -24.85
C GLY A 10 -11.08 37.94 -23.61
N LEU A 11 -12.40 37.85 -23.65
CA LEU A 11 -13.20 37.09 -22.69
C LEU A 11 -12.79 35.61 -22.78
N GLY A 12 -11.96 35.17 -21.85
CA GLY A 12 -11.80 33.75 -21.53
C GLY A 12 -12.99 33.31 -20.68
N LEU A 13 -13.89 32.54 -21.29
CA LEU A 13 -15.05 31.92 -20.65
C LEU A 13 -14.56 30.94 -19.57
N LEU A 14 -14.60 31.36 -18.30
CA LEU A 14 -14.45 30.49 -17.15
C LEU A 14 -15.67 29.57 -17.06
N VAL A 15 -15.49 28.30 -17.44
CA VAL A 15 -16.44 27.24 -17.10
C VAL A 15 -16.36 27.02 -15.60
N ALA A 16 -17.38 27.49 -14.88
CA ALA A 16 -17.54 27.27 -13.46
C ALA A 16 -17.85 25.80 -13.17
N VAL A 17 -16.89 25.08 -12.61
CA VAL A 17 -17.16 23.80 -11.93
C VAL A 17 -17.63 24.17 -10.52
N ASN A 18 -18.95 24.18 -10.33
CA ASN A 18 -19.57 24.43 -9.05
C ASN A 18 -19.25 23.31 -8.05
N GLY A 19 -18.78 23.69 -6.87
CA GLY A 19 -19.07 22.98 -5.62
C GLY A 19 -17.97 22.12 -5.04
N CYS A 20 -16.80 22.69 -4.73
CA CYS A 20 -15.97 22.20 -3.63
C CYS A 20 -15.85 23.33 -2.61
N ALA A 21 -16.38 23.14 -1.41
CA ALA A 21 -16.34 24.12 -0.34
C ALA A 21 -14.87 24.40 0.03
N THR A 22 -14.43 25.63 -0.17
CA THR A 22 -13.12 26.09 0.27
C THR A 22 -13.11 26.21 1.79
N VAL A 23 -12.62 25.17 2.47
CA VAL A 23 -12.12 25.31 3.83
C VAL A 23 -10.85 26.15 3.76
N ARG A 24 -10.86 27.32 4.42
CA ARG A 24 -9.66 28.13 4.64
C ARG A 24 -8.76 27.37 5.62
N ASP A 25 -7.75 26.68 5.11
CA ASP A 25 -6.74 26.00 5.94
C ASP A 25 -5.49 26.88 6.07
N GLY A 26 -5.05 27.08 7.31
CA GLY A 26 -3.97 27.97 7.72
C GLY A 26 -2.56 27.37 7.66
N GLY A 27 -2.40 26.23 6.98
CA GLY A 27 -1.11 25.71 6.54
C GLY A 27 -1.17 25.49 5.04
N ARG A 28 -0.27 26.10 4.26
CA ARG A 28 -0.22 25.88 2.81
C ARG A 28 0.20 24.43 2.57
N HIS A 29 -0.75 23.53 2.34
CA HIS A 29 -0.43 22.27 1.67
C HIS A 29 0.12 22.63 0.30
N THR A 30 1.35 22.24 0.04
CA THR A 30 2.07 22.71 -1.13
C THR A 30 2.09 21.67 -2.25
N ALA A 31 1.74 20.42 -1.99
CA ALA A 31 1.59 19.39 -3.02
C ALA A 31 0.39 18.48 -2.73
N VAL A 32 -0.03 17.72 -3.75
CA VAL A 32 -1.08 16.69 -3.64
C VAL A 32 -0.52 15.38 -4.14
N VAL A 33 -0.72 14.31 -3.38
CA VAL A 33 -0.50 12.92 -3.81
C VAL A 33 -1.86 12.34 -4.19
N ALA A 34 -2.03 12.00 -5.45
CA ALA A 34 -3.27 11.49 -6.00
C ALA A 34 -3.04 10.20 -6.77
N GLY A 35 -4.10 9.47 -7.06
CA GLY A 35 -3.96 8.28 -7.87
C GLY A 35 -5.19 7.42 -7.97
N GLU A 36 -5.01 6.32 -8.70
CA GLU A 36 -6.00 5.26 -8.88
C GLU A 36 -5.50 3.96 -8.26
N VAL A 37 -6.40 3.25 -7.61
CA VAL A 37 -6.18 1.95 -6.98
C VAL A 37 -7.03 0.92 -7.71
N VAL A 38 -6.36 -0.08 -8.23
CA VAL A 38 -6.97 -1.12 -9.06
C VAL A 38 -6.47 -2.50 -8.67
N ASP A 39 -7.22 -3.53 -9.06
CA ASP A 39 -6.75 -4.90 -8.99
C ASP A 39 -5.83 -5.26 -10.17
N ALA A 40 -5.34 -6.50 -10.21
CA ALA A 40 -4.49 -7.03 -11.27
C ALA A 40 -5.15 -7.04 -12.66
N GLN A 41 -6.49 -6.92 -12.73
CA GLN A 41 -7.27 -6.81 -13.97
C GLN A 41 -7.50 -5.34 -14.36
N GLY A 42 -7.03 -4.38 -13.57
CA GLY A 42 -7.24 -2.95 -13.78
C GLY A 42 -8.62 -2.47 -13.37
N ARG A 43 -9.41 -3.27 -12.63
CA ARG A 43 -10.72 -2.86 -12.12
C ARG A 43 -10.53 -1.99 -10.87
N PRO A 44 -11.28 -0.90 -10.70
CA PRO A 44 -11.17 -0.05 -9.53
C PRO A 44 -11.44 -0.79 -8.22
N ILE A 45 -10.57 -0.59 -7.24
CA ILE A 45 -10.80 -1.01 -5.84
C ILE A 45 -11.47 0.17 -5.14
N THR A 46 -12.74 0.02 -4.78
CA THR A 46 -13.63 1.15 -4.46
C THR A 46 -13.69 1.51 -2.98
N THR A 47 -12.90 0.85 -2.15
CA THR A 47 -12.84 1.06 -0.70
C THR A 47 -11.44 0.80 -0.19
N GLY A 48 -10.99 1.59 0.78
CA GLY A 48 -9.70 1.38 1.44
C GLY A 48 -9.12 2.68 1.98
N LEU A 49 -7.91 2.56 2.53
CA LEU A 49 -7.15 3.67 3.10
C LEU A 49 -5.88 3.91 2.29
N VAL A 50 -5.50 5.18 2.20
CA VAL A 50 -4.17 5.57 1.71
C VAL A 50 -3.49 6.37 2.81
N LEU A 51 -2.36 5.88 3.29
CA LEU A 51 -1.59 6.48 4.38
C LEU A 51 -0.20 6.85 3.86
N LEU A 52 0.24 8.07 4.18
CA LEU A 52 1.49 8.64 3.73
C LEU A 52 2.42 8.84 4.91
N GLU A 53 3.62 8.31 4.72
CA GLU A 53 4.76 8.46 5.58
C GLU A 53 5.68 9.54 4.99
N ARG A 54 6.09 10.53 5.80
CA ARG A 54 7.00 11.57 5.35
C ARG A 54 8.44 11.05 5.39
N GLY A 55 9.16 11.17 4.28
CA GLY A 55 10.57 10.80 4.21
C GLY A 55 10.78 9.45 3.54
N LYS A 56 11.76 8.69 4.06
CA LYS A 56 12.02 7.35 3.55
C LYS A 56 11.01 6.38 4.12
N LEU A 57 10.71 5.37 3.32
CA LEU A 57 9.84 4.30 3.73
C LEU A 57 10.42 3.56 4.96
N TYR A 58 9.56 3.25 5.94
CA TYR A 58 9.89 2.55 7.20
C TYR A 58 10.64 3.36 8.27
N ASP A 59 10.56 4.69 8.21
CA ASP A 59 10.95 5.61 9.28
C ASP A 59 9.82 5.86 10.33
N ASP A 60 8.64 5.26 10.13
CA ASP A 60 7.39 5.37 10.90
C ASP A 60 6.83 6.79 11.05
N LEU A 61 7.21 7.71 10.16
CA LEU A 61 6.78 9.12 10.17
C LEU A 61 5.46 9.33 9.42
N PHE A 62 4.44 8.56 9.80
CA PHE A 62 3.07 8.69 9.28
C PHE A 62 2.48 10.07 9.61
N GLU A 63 2.02 10.79 8.58
CA GLU A 63 1.60 12.19 8.72
C GLU A 63 0.22 12.46 8.09
N ARG A 64 0.03 12.07 6.83
CA ARG A 64 -1.17 12.39 6.05
C ARG A 64 -1.81 11.17 5.42
N GLY A 65 -3.14 11.14 5.34
CA GLY A 65 -3.86 10.02 4.76
C GLY A 65 -5.23 10.42 4.25
N GLY A 66 -5.93 9.45 3.67
CA GLY A 66 -7.24 9.62 3.08
C GLY A 66 -7.90 8.29 2.74
N LEU A 67 -9.12 8.40 2.21
CA LEU A 67 -9.91 7.27 1.77
C LEU A 67 -9.82 7.09 0.25
N ILE A 68 -9.98 5.86 -0.20
CA ILE A 68 -10.23 5.54 -1.59
C ILE A 68 -11.72 5.80 -1.89
N ASP A 69 -12.01 6.57 -2.94
CA ASP A 69 -13.37 6.88 -3.38
C ASP A 69 -14.03 5.69 -4.11
N SER A 70 -15.34 5.81 -4.35
CA SER A 70 -16.13 4.79 -5.07
C SER A 70 -15.68 4.51 -6.52
N ARG A 71 -14.79 5.33 -7.09
CA ARG A 71 -14.18 5.13 -8.41
C ARG A 71 -12.76 4.59 -8.31
N GLY A 72 -12.31 4.21 -7.11
CA GLY A 72 -10.97 3.72 -6.84
C GLY A 72 -9.91 4.81 -6.87
N ARG A 73 -10.24 6.06 -6.53
CA ARG A 73 -9.29 7.18 -6.58
C ARG A 73 -9.05 7.77 -5.21
N PHE A 74 -7.89 8.38 -5.02
CA PHE A 74 -7.56 9.12 -3.81
C PHE A 74 -6.87 10.44 -4.17
N ALA A 75 -6.93 11.41 -3.26
CA ALA A 75 -6.18 12.65 -3.33
C ALA A 75 -5.90 13.15 -1.91
N ILE A 76 -4.63 13.34 -1.58
CA ILE A 76 -4.16 13.70 -0.24
C ILE A 76 -3.23 14.89 -0.36
N ALA A 77 -3.59 15.99 0.30
CA ALA A 77 -2.75 17.17 0.40
C ALA A 77 -1.61 16.95 1.42
N VAL A 78 -0.40 17.39 1.08
CA VAL A 78 0.81 17.27 1.93
C VAL A 78 1.54 18.62 2.05
N GLN A 79 2.31 18.79 3.13
CA GLN A 79 2.98 20.06 3.47
C GLN A 79 4.31 20.31 2.73
N GLY A 80 4.70 19.44 1.81
CA GLY A 80 5.94 19.55 1.05
C GLY A 80 6.14 18.41 0.05
N GLY A 81 6.91 18.67 -0.99
CA GLY A 81 7.52 17.67 -1.86
C GLY A 81 8.67 16.95 -1.17
N GLY A 82 9.39 16.12 -1.92
CA GLY A 82 10.43 15.25 -1.37
C GLY A 82 10.03 13.77 -1.38
N PRO A 83 10.83 12.92 -0.72
CA PRO A 83 10.51 11.50 -0.58
C PRO A 83 9.32 11.31 0.37
N TRP A 84 8.40 10.44 -0.02
CA TRP A 84 7.28 9.98 0.81
C TRP A 84 7.11 8.46 0.66
N GLY A 85 6.68 7.79 1.71
CA GLY A 85 6.17 6.42 1.68
C GLY A 85 4.67 6.43 1.39
N LEU A 86 4.26 5.74 0.32
CA LEU A 86 2.86 5.55 -0.06
C LEU A 86 2.40 4.15 0.37
N HIS A 87 1.44 4.09 1.28
CA HIS A 87 0.82 2.85 1.74
C HIS A 87 -0.65 2.84 1.33
N VAL A 88 -1.11 1.76 0.72
CA VAL A 88 -2.50 1.63 0.24
C VAL A 88 -3.06 0.31 0.73
N TYR A 89 -4.12 0.38 1.51
CA TYR A 89 -4.73 -0.75 2.18
C TYR A 89 -6.16 -0.95 1.70
N SER A 90 -6.53 -2.20 1.41
CA SER A 90 -7.90 -2.59 1.12
C SER A 90 -8.13 -4.01 1.60
N GLU A 91 -9.29 -4.27 2.21
CA GLU A 91 -9.65 -5.60 2.70
C GLU A 91 -9.65 -6.61 1.54
N GLY A 92 -9.03 -7.77 1.75
CA GLY A 92 -8.92 -8.84 0.75
C GLY A 92 -7.78 -8.66 -0.26
N TYR A 93 -6.91 -7.69 -0.04
CA TYR A 93 -5.72 -7.44 -0.84
C TYR A 93 -4.49 -7.32 0.03
N MET A 94 -3.33 -7.71 -0.50
CA MET A 94 -2.05 -7.46 0.16
C MET A 94 -1.58 -6.04 -0.17
N TYR A 95 -1.23 -5.28 0.85
CA TYR A 95 -0.67 -3.94 0.63
C TYR A 95 0.78 -4.04 0.18
N HIS A 96 1.25 -3.06 -0.59
CA HIS A 96 2.67 -2.98 -0.97
C HIS A 96 3.10 -1.52 -0.86
N PRO A 97 3.88 -1.17 0.17
CA PRO A 97 4.30 0.19 0.36
C PRO A 97 5.30 0.60 -0.73
N ARG A 98 5.23 1.84 -1.18
CA ARG A 98 6.06 2.36 -2.26
C ARG A 98 6.75 3.63 -1.84
N GLN A 99 8.07 3.68 -1.99
CA GLN A 99 8.78 4.95 -1.99
C GLN A 99 8.36 5.75 -3.23
N ILE A 100 7.86 6.96 -3.02
CA ILE A 100 7.50 7.91 -4.07
C ILE A 100 8.28 9.21 -3.89
N GLN A 101 8.37 9.98 -4.97
CA GLN A 101 8.99 11.31 -4.99
C GLN A 101 7.92 12.33 -5.35
N VAL A 102 7.56 13.18 -4.40
CA VAL A 102 6.54 14.21 -4.57
C VAL A 102 7.19 15.50 -5.07
N ALA A 103 6.71 16.03 -6.19
CA ALA A 103 7.05 17.34 -6.69
C ALA A 103 6.25 18.41 -5.94
N GLU A 104 6.97 19.39 -5.39
CA GLU A 104 6.41 20.59 -4.75
C GLU A 104 5.49 21.34 -5.73
N GLY A 105 4.36 21.86 -5.24
CA GLY A 105 3.46 22.70 -6.03
C GLY A 105 2.54 21.93 -7.00
N GLN A 106 2.64 20.60 -7.04
CA GLN A 106 2.00 19.79 -8.09
C GLN A 106 1.02 18.74 -7.53
N VAL A 107 0.14 18.27 -8.41
CA VAL A 107 -0.59 17.01 -8.23
C VAL A 107 0.28 15.89 -8.78
N ASN A 108 0.62 14.94 -7.91
CA ASN A 108 1.49 13.82 -8.22
C ASN A 108 0.60 12.58 -8.34
N GLU A 109 0.39 12.12 -9.58
CA GLU A 109 -0.52 11.02 -9.90
C GLU A 109 0.19 9.67 -9.89
N TYR A 110 -0.41 8.68 -9.22
CA TYR A 110 0.13 7.33 -9.10
C TYR A 110 -0.93 6.29 -9.47
N ARG A 111 -0.50 5.23 -10.15
CA ARG A 111 -1.32 4.02 -10.31
C ARG A 111 -0.83 2.95 -9.34
N VAL A 112 -1.73 2.46 -8.51
CA VAL A 112 -1.48 1.42 -7.50
C VAL A 112 -2.27 0.18 -7.86
N VAL A 113 -1.55 -0.92 -8.06
CA VAL A 113 -2.15 -2.23 -8.33
C VAL A 113 -2.02 -3.05 -7.04
N LEU A 114 -3.14 -3.44 -6.45
CA LEU A 114 -3.12 -4.32 -5.28
C LEU A 114 -3.31 -5.78 -5.71
N PRO A 115 -2.38 -6.67 -5.37
CA PRO A 115 -2.57 -8.11 -5.58
C PRO A 115 -3.62 -8.65 -4.58
N PRO A 116 -4.48 -9.59 -5.02
CA PRO A 116 -5.43 -10.22 -4.12
C PRO A 116 -4.69 -11.01 -3.05
N ASP A 117 -5.25 -11.01 -1.85
CA ASP A 117 -4.76 -11.80 -0.73
C ASP A 117 -5.10 -13.29 -0.96
N PRO A 118 -4.10 -14.18 -1.01
CA PRO A 118 -4.33 -15.60 -1.23
C PRO A 118 -4.82 -16.35 0.02
N ASN A 119 -4.66 -15.79 1.23
CA ASN A 119 -5.02 -16.47 2.47
C ASN A 119 -5.64 -15.54 3.53
N LEU A 120 -6.89 -15.15 3.29
CA LEU A 120 -7.71 -14.33 4.20
C LEU A 120 -7.84 -14.85 5.64
N ARG A 121 -7.47 -16.10 5.92
CA ARG A 121 -7.59 -16.71 7.25
C ARG A 121 -6.45 -16.32 8.18
N ASP A 122 -5.32 -15.90 7.61
CA ASP A 122 -4.14 -15.50 8.37
C ASP A 122 -4.17 -14.00 8.68
N ASN A 123 -5.12 -13.26 8.12
CA ASN A 123 -5.17 -11.81 8.27
C ASN A 123 -5.33 -11.39 9.72
N PRO A 124 -4.65 -10.29 10.12
CA PRO A 124 -4.86 -9.71 11.42
C PRO A 124 -6.30 -9.23 11.56
N ILE A 125 -6.81 -9.30 12.78
CA ILE A 125 -8.20 -9.01 13.11
C ILE A 125 -8.22 -7.82 14.06
N ILE A 126 -8.97 -6.79 13.66
CA ILE A 126 -9.32 -5.69 14.56
C ILE A 126 -10.53 -6.11 15.40
N GLY A 127 -10.34 -6.09 16.72
CA GLY A 127 -11.37 -6.31 17.74
C GLY A 127 -12.04 -5.01 18.17
N ARG A 128 -12.24 -4.81 19.47
CA ARG A 128 -12.92 -3.61 19.99
C ARG A 128 -12.08 -2.37 19.73
N VAL A 129 -12.73 -1.31 19.27
CA VAL A 129 -12.18 0.06 19.22
C VAL A 129 -12.91 0.92 20.25
N ALA A 130 -12.17 1.69 21.04
CA ALA A 130 -12.72 2.60 22.04
C ALA A 130 -12.00 3.95 22.05
N PHE A 131 -12.75 5.01 22.35
CA PHE A 131 -12.25 6.35 22.60
C PHE A 131 -12.54 6.69 24.06
N GLU A 132 -11.51 6.88 24.86
CA GLU A 132 -11.60 7.15 26.30
C GLU A 132 -11.08 8.57 26.58
N PRO A 133 -11.97 9.59 26.71
CA PRO A 133 -11.58 10.94 27.04
C PRO A 133 -10.81 11.00 28.36
N GLN A 134 -9.75 11.81 28.40
CA GLN A 134 -8.89 11.99 29.56
C GLN A 134 -9.09 13.38 30.21
N PRO A 135 -8.83 13.52 31.52
CA PRO A 135 -8.99 14.80 32.22
C PRO A 135 -8.13 15.94 31.66
N ASP A 136 -7.00 15.64 31.01
CA ASP A 136 -6.08 16.62 30.42
C ASP A 136 -6.51 17.09 29.01
N GLY A 137 -7.70 16.68 28.56
CA GLY A 137 -8.25 16.97 27.23
C GLY A 137 -7.69 16.10 26.12
N THR A 138 -6.83 15.11 26.41
CA THR A 138 -6.50 14.06 25.44
C THR A 138 -7.59 13.00 25.37
N VAL A 139 -7.49 12.15 24.37
CA VAL A 139 -8.35 11.00 24.16
C VAL A 139 -7.44 9.79 23.99
N LEU A 140 -7.58 8.81 24.87
CA LEU A 140 -6.92 7.54 24.73
C LEU A 140 -7.75 6.67 23.77
N VAL A 141 -7.22 6.46 22.58
CA VAL A 141 -7.80 5.54 21.59
C VAL A 141 -7.21 4.16 21.84
N LYS A 142 -8.06 3.14 21.94
CA LYS A 142 -7.67 1.76 22.20
C LYS A 142 -8.22 0.86 21.12
N MET A 143 -7.40 -0.07 20.66
CA MET A 143 -7.77 -1.05 19.64
C MET A 143 -7.24 -2.42 20.02
N ASP A 144 -8.14 -3.39 20.16
CA ASP A 144 -7.73 -4.78 20.34
C ASP A 144 -7.31 -5.37 18.99
N VAL A 145 -6.16 -6.03 18.97
CA VAL A 145 -5.56 -6.63 17.77
C VAL A 145 -5.19 -8.08 18.07
N THR A 146 -5.61 -8.98 17.19
CA THR A 146 -5.21 -10.39 17.21
C THR A 146 -4.74 -10.80 15.83
N ASP A 147 -3.86 -11.77 15.76
CA ASP A 147 -3.25 -12.21 14.52
C ASP A 147 -3.15 -13.74 14.50
N PRO A 148 -3.90 -14.44 13.62
CA PRO A 148 -4.04 -15.89 13.67
C PRO A 148 -2.73 -16.68 13.60
N ASP A 149 -1.76 -16.21 12.81
CA ASP A 149 -0.47 -16.88 12.61
C ASP A 149 0.67 -16.31 13.48
N ASN A 150 0.39 -15.29 14.29
CA ASN A 150 1.35 -14.57 15.15
C ASN A 150 2.51 -13.94 14.39
N ASN A 151 2.26 -13.39 13.21
CA ASN A 151 3.22 -12.71 12.35
C ASN A 151 2.96 -11.20 12.18
N LEU A 152 2.25 -10.62 13.15
CA LEU A 152 1.87 -9.21 13.17
C LEU A 152 3.07 -8.27 12.95
N GLY A 153 2.88 -7.27 12.08
CA GLY A 153 3.88 -6.27 11.76
C GLY A 153 3.72 -5.00 12.62
N PRO A 154 4.62 -4.01 12.43
CA PRO A 154 4.56 -2.74 13.15
C PRO A 154 3.37 -1.85 12.72
N GLN A 155 2.71 -2.16 11.60
CA GLN A 155 1.66 -1.33 11.02
C GLN A 155 0.30 -1.59 11.68
N VAL A 156 0.15 -1.02 12.86
CA VAL A 156 -1.13 -0.87 13.56
C VAL A 156 -1.52 0.60 13.51
N LEU A 157 -2.42 0.96 12.60
CA LEU A 157 -2.59 2.34 12.15
C LEU A 157 -4.02 2.86 12.38
N ALA A 158 -4.11 4.16 12.64
CA ALA A 158 -5.36 4.90 12.77
C ALA A 158 -5.34 6.14 11.86
N LEU A 159 -6.46 6.44 11.20
CA LEU A 159 -6.68 7.63 10.37
C LEU A 159 -7.85 8.42 10.94
N ASN A 160 -7.63 9.72 11.18
CA ASN A 160 -8.70 10.69 11.36
C ASN A 160 -9.13 11.21 9.98
N GLY A 161 -10.27 10.73 9.49
CA GLY A 161 -10.82 11.08 8.17
C GLY A 161 -11.26 12.54 8.03
N VAL A 162 -11.44 13.29 9.13
CA VAL A 162 -11.75 14.73 9.07
C VAL A 162 -10.49 15.55 8.84
N THR A 163 -9.42 15.27 9.60
CA THR A 163 -8.17 16.07 9.53
C THR A 163 -7.19 15.52 8.50
N GLY A 164 -7.33 14.24 8.11
CA GLY A 164 -6.37 13.50 7.30
C GLY A 164 -5.10 13.14 8.07
N GLU A 165 -5.03 13.36 9.38
CA GLU A 165 -3.92 12.91 10.22
C GLU A 165 -4.01 11.39 10.40
N ASN A 166 -2.88 10.70 10.33
CA ASN A 166 -2.81 9.28 10.64
C ASN A 166 -1.64 8.98 11.57
N PHE A 167 -1.76 7.85 12.27
CA PHE A 167 -0.97 7.57 13.47
C PHE A 167 -0.61 6.10 13.54
N VAL A 168 0.62 5.82 13.97
CA VAL A 168 1.03 4.51 14.47
C VAL A 168 0.54 4.35 15.91
N MET A 169 -0.15 3.26 16.20
CA MET A 169 -0.60 2.93 17.55
C MET A 169 0.50 2.19 18.31
N GLN A 170 0.63 2.51 19.60
CA GLN A 170 1.63 1.94 20.49
C GLN A 170 1.25 0.50 20.87
N PRO A 171 2.18 -0.46 20.77
CA PRO A 171 1.96 -1.84 21.18
C PRO A 171 1.78 -1.96 22.71
N PRO A 172 1.12 -3.03 23.18
CA PRO A 172 0.95 -3.30 24.61
C PRO A 172 2.28 -3.52 25.34
N VAL A 173 3.33 -3.91 24.62
CA VAL A 173 4.70 -4.04 25.13
C VAL A 173 5.64 -3.27 24.19
N PRO A 174 6.57 -2.45 24.72
CA PRO A 174 7.53 -1.73 23.89
C PRO A 174 8.37 -2.66 23.01
N MET A 175 8.43 -2.38 21.71
CA MET A 175 9.18 -3.15 20.73
C MET A 175 10.52 -2.47 20.44
N ARG A 176 11.61 -3.24 20.47
CA ARG A 176 12.97 -2.75 20.14
C ARG A 176 13.40 -3.06 18.71
N ASP A 177 12.89 -4.16 18.17
CA ASP A 177 13.16 -4.62 16.81
C ASP A 177 11.89 -4.48 15.97
N PRO A 178 11.86 -3.59 14.98
CA PRO A 178 10.69 -3.42 14.10
C PRO A 178 10.42 -4.64 13.22
N LYS A 179 11.38 -5.58 13.10
CA LYS A 179 11.22 -6.84 12.36
C LYS A 179 10.67 -7.98 13.21
N ALA A 180 10.57 -7.80 14.52
CA ALA A 180 9.97 -8.81 15.39
C ALA A 180 8.47 -8.92 15.13
N ASN A 181 7.89 -10.07 15.45
CA ASN A 181 6.44 -10.23 15.43
C ASN A 181 5.85 -9.43 16.60
N PHE A 182 4.97 -8.50 16.28
CA PHE A 182 4.34 -7.62 17.24
C PHE A 182 3.33 -8.39 18.10
N PRO A 183 3.18 -8.05 19.39
CA PRO A 183 2.32 -8.81 20.29
C PRO A 183 0.85 -8.59 19.96
N GLN A 184 0.04 -9.64 20.13
CA GLN A 184 -1.40 -9.47 20.23
C GLN A 184 -1.77 -8.68 21.49
N GLY A 185 -2.94 -8.02 21.49
CA GLY A 185 -3.47 -7.30 22.65
C GLY A 185 -4.01 -5.92 22.30
N THR A 186 -4.07 -5.05 23.30
CA THR A 186 -4.64 -3.71 23.15
C THR A 186 -3.55 -2.69 22.78
N TYR A 187 -3.65 -2.16 21.57
CA TYR A 187 -2.84 -1.06 21.08
C TYR A 187 -3.45 0.27 21.47
N THR A 188 -2.61 1.28 21.66
CA THR A 188 -3.05 2.58 22.20
C THR A 188 -2.54 3.77 21.40
N LEU A 189 -3.32 4.84 21.36
CA LEU A 189 -2.93 6.14 20.80
C LEU A 189 -3.42 7.24 21.73
N HIS A 190 -2.50 8.09 22.17
CA HIS A 190 -2.83 9.32 22.91
C HIS A 190 -3.06 10.45 21.92
N TYR A 191 -4.33 10.73 21.59
CA TYR A 191 -4.71 11.78 20.65
C TYR A 191 -5.08 13.07 21.38
N ARG A 192 -4.61 14.22 20.89
CA ARG A 192 -5.06 15.54 21.36
C ARG A 192 -5.79 16.25 20.23
N PRO A 193 -7.13 16.42 20.30
CA PRO A 193 -7.87 17.18 19.31
C PRO A 193 -7.34 18.61 19.17
N ARG A 194 -7.15 19.07 17.93
CA ARG A 194 -6.63 20.43 17.63
C ARG A 194 -7.66 21.22 16.85
N GLY A 195 -8.33 22.17 17.49
CA GLY A 195 -9.22 23.15 16.84
C GLY A 195 -10.50 22.59 16.21
N VAL A 196 -10.66 21.26 16.15
CA VAL A 196 -11.85 20.57 15.65
C VAL A 196 -12.35 19.61 16.74
N PRO A 197 -13.66 19.60 17.07
CA PRO A 197 -14.23 18.60 17.96
C PRO A 197 -13.94 17.17 17.49
N LEU A 198 -13.72 16.24 18.42
CA LEU A 198 -13.53 14.83 18.08
C LEU A 198 -14.80 14.26 17.46
N ASP A 199 -14.77 13.98 16.15
CA ASP A 199 -15.75 13.14 15.49
C ASP A 199 -15.23 11.71 15.41
N THR A 200 -15.62 10.87 16.36
CA THR A 200 -15.19 9.48 16.41
C THR A 200 -15.69 8.67 15.21
N LYS A 201 -16.77 9.07 14.54
CA LYS A 201 -17.34 8.32 13.41
C LYS A 201 -16.52 8.39 12.13
N SER A 202 -15.61 9.35 12.08
CA SER A 202 -14.73 9.58 10.96
C SER A 202 -13.34 8.96 11.18
N TRP A 203 -13.17 8.10 12.19
CA TRP A 203 -11.94 7.36 12.42
C TRP A 203 -11.95 5.99 11.76
N PHE A 204 -10.85 5.69 11.09
CA PHE A 204 -10.62 4.43 10.40
C PHE A 204 -9.35 3.77 10.92
N PHE A 205 -9.34 2.45 10.94
CA PHE A 205 -8.23 1.66 11.47
C PHE A 205 -7.88 0.54 10.51
N VAL A 206 -6.58 0.24 10.44
CA VAL A 206 -6.05 -0.87 9.66
C VAL A 206 -4.87 -1.48 10.38
N VAL A 207 -4.75 -2.80 10.27
CA VAL A 207 -3.64 -3.57 10.79
C VAL A 207 -3.06 -4.40 9.67
N ALA A 208 -1.74 -4.54 9.65
CA ALA A 208 -1.08 -5.42 8.71
C ALA A 208 0.03 -6.26 9.36
N ASP A 209 0.23 -7.45 8.80
CA ASP A 209 1.27 -8.39 9.22
C ASP A 209 2.57 -8.24 8.37
N HIS A 210 3.59 -9.05 8.67
CA HIS A 210 4.86 -9.08 7.92
C HIS A 210 4.75 -9.71 6.53
N GLN A 211 3.65 -10.41 6.22
CA GLN A 211 3.35 -10.95 4.89
C GLN A 211 2.50 -10.00 4.05
N CYS A 212 2.28 -8.79 4.56
CA CYS A 212 1.47 -7.75 3.94
C CYS A 212 -0.03 -8.06 3.86
N ASN A 213 -0.52 -9.04 4.63
CA ASN A 213 -1.95 -9.27 4.78
C ASN A 213 -2.54 -8.13 5.60
N VAL A 214 -3.77 -7.76 5.26
CA VAL A 214 -4.43 -6.58 5.81
C VAL A 214 -5.70 -7.00 6.51
N SER A 215 -5.95 -6.41 7.68
CA SER A 215 -7.22 -6.58 8.39
C SER A 215 -8.42 -6.07 7.59
N GLN A 216 -9.62 -6.30 8.12
CA GLN A 216 -10.74 -5.44 7.75
C GLN A 216 -10.41 -3.97 8.02
N ILE A 217 -10.94 -3.05 7.21
CA ILE A 217 -10.89 -1.62 7.53
C ILE A 217 -11.99 -1.34 8.55
N ALA A 218 -11.62 -1.06 9.79
CA ALA A 218 -12.58 -0.79 10.86
C ALA A 218 -12.92 0.71 10.90
N ALA A 219 -14.21 1.05 10.91
CA ALA A 219 -14.70 2.40 11.17
C ALA A 219 -15.47 2.43 12.50
N TYR A 220 -15.33 3.51 13.28
CA TYR A 220 -16.01 3.63 14.57
C TYR A 220 -17.45 4.21 14.44
N PRO A 221 -18.43 3.85 15.30
CA PRO A 221 -18.38 2.77 16.29
C PRO A 221 -18.24 1.42 15.61
N PHE A 222 -17.18 0.71 15.99
CA PHE A 222 -16.88 -0.60 15.46
C PHE A 222 -17.49 -1.64 16.40
N THR A 223 -18.56 -2.27 15.97
CA THR A 223 -18.94 -3.57 16.51
C THR A 223 -18.26 -4.61 15.64
N ALA A 224 -17.37 -5.41 16.23
CA ALA A 224 -16.76 -6.55 15.56
C ALA A 224 -17.87 -7.35 14.88
N ARG A 225 -17.94 -7.24 13.56
CA ARG A 225 -18.88 -8.00 12.78
C ARG A 225 -18.38 -9.44 12.87
N ALA A 226 -19.26 -10.40 13.16
CA ALA A 226 -18.93 -11.80 13.02
C ALA A 226 -18.20 -11.98 11.67
N PRO A 227 -17.10 -12.76 11.61
CA PRO A 227 -16.30 -12.89 10.40
C PRO A 227 -17.27 -13.09 9.25
N ARG A 228 -17.30 -12.13 8.34
CA ARG A 228 -18.17 -12.22 7.18
C ARG A 228 -17.78 -13.56 6.56
N ALA A 229 -18.74 -14.49 6.44
CA ALA A 229 -18.53 -15.71 5.68
C ALA A 229 -17.78 -15.27 4.43
N ALA A 230 -16.56 -15.82 4.25
CA ALA A 230 -15.57 -15.32 3.31
C ALA A 230 -16.30 -14.75 2.11
N VAL A 231 -16.07 -13.46 1.78
CA VAL A 231 -16.35 -13.06 0.40
C VAL A 231 -15.59 -14.10 -0.39
N THR A 232 -16.31 -15.03 -1.00
CA THR A 232 -15.67 -16.10 -1.76
C THR A 232 -14.75 -15.37 -2.70
N PRO A 233 -13.41 -15.53 -2.59
CA PRO A 233 -12.53 -14.92 -3.57
C PRO A 233 -13.10 -15.32 -4.94
N PRO A 234 -13.21 -14.37 -5.89
CA PRO A 234 -13.73 -14.69 -7.20
C PRO A 234 -12.97 -15.93 -7.69
N PRO A 235 -13.67 -16.95 -8.18
CA PRO A 235 -13.08 -18.27 -8.36
C PRO A 235 -11.87 -18.17 -9.31
N PRO A 236 -10.68 -18.72 -9.00
CA PRO A 236 -9.82 -19.20 -10.08
C PRO A 236 -10.44 -20.51 -10.59
N PRO A 237 -10.47 -20.85 -11.91
CA PRO A 237 -9.91 -20.20 -13.09
C PRO A 237 -10.86 -20.25 -14.33
N ALA A 238 -11.32 -19.09 -14.82
CA ALA A 238 -11.75 -18.96 -16.22
C ALA A 238 -10.91 -17.94 -16.99
N GLU A 239 -10.28 -16.98 -16.29
CA GLU A 239 -9.50 -15.91 -16.90
C GLU A 239 -8.00 -16.24 -16.99
N LEU A 240 -7.41 -16.86 -15.96
CA LEU A 240 -6.01 -17.37 -16.02
C LEU A 240 -5.83 -18.44 -17.11
N ALA A 241 -6.86 -19.26 -17.34
CA ALA A 241 -6.88 -20.25 -18.41
C ALA A 241 -6.90 -19.62 -19.81
N ARG A 242 -7.34 -18.36 -19.95
CA ARG A 242 -7.36 -17.62 -21.23
C ARG A 242 -6.05 -16.88 -21.52
N LEU A 243 -5.23 -16.65 -20.50
CA LEU A 243 -3.92 -16.01 -20.67
C LEU A 243 -2.94 -16.99 -21.33
N THR A 244 -2.00 -16.44 -22.07
CA THR A 244 -0.83 -17.18 -22.53
C THR A 244 0.09 -17.53 -21.34
N PRO A 245 0.97 -18.54 -21.46
CA PRO A 245 1.99 -18.82 -20.44
C PRO A 245 2.84 -17.60 -20.08
N VAL A 246 3.20 -16.77 -21.06
CA VAL A 246 3.96 -15.54 -20.86
C VAL A 246 3.18 -14.55 -20.00
N GLU A 247 1.89 -14.35 -20.26
CA GLU A 247 1.06 -13.42 -19.48
C GLU A 247 0.83 -13.92 -18.05
N ARG A 248 0.62 -15.22 -17.86
CA ARG A 248 0.55 -15.81 -16.51
C ARG A 248 1.88 -15.65 -15.78
N GLY A 249 2.99 -15.93 -16.44
CA GLY A 249 4.33 -15.76 -15.89
C GLY A 249 4.63 -14.32 -15.52
N ARG A 250 4.25 -13.36 -16.36
CA ARG A 250 4.36 -11.93 -16.06
C ARG A 250 3.61 -11.56 -14.79
N ARG A 251 2.37 -12.01 -14.66
CA ARG A 251 1.57 -11.76 -13.45
C ARG A 251 2.20 -12.38 -12.20
N THR A 252 2.70 -13.61 -12.29
CA THR A 252 3.41 -14.23 -11.18
C THR A 252 4.70 -13.47 -10.83
N PHE A 253 5.44 -13.02 -11.83
CA PHE A 253 6.66 -12.23 -11.64
C PHE A 253 6.35 -10.90 -10.96
N GLU A 254 5.34 -10.18 -11.44
CA GLU A 254 4.89 -8.92 -10.84
C GLU A 254 4.47 -9.12 -9.38
N ALA A 255 3.77 -10.22 -9.07
CA ALA A 255 3.27 -10.50 -7.73
C ALA A 255 4.34 -11.01 -6.75
N ARG A 256 5.32 -11.79 -7.21
CA ARG A 256 6.25 -12.54 -6.33
C ARG A 256 7.73 -12.17 -6.49
N CYS A 257 8.12 -11.53 -7.59
CA CYS A 257 9.53 -11.34 -7.96
C CYS A 257 9.92 -9.86 -8.13
N ALA A 258 9.00 -9.02 -8.60
CA ALA A 258 9.27 -7.62 -8.94
C ALA A 258 9.61 -6.74 -7.73
N LEU A 259 9.32 -7.21 -6.51
CA LEU A 259 9.80 -6.57 -5.28
C LEU A 259 11.33 -6.48 -5.28
N CYS A 260 12.00 -7.58 -5.62
CA CYS A 260 13.46 -7.68 -5.51
C CYS A 260 14.18 -7.53 -6.85
N HIS A 261 13.53 -7.85 -7.97
CA HIS A 261 14.17 -7.92 -9.28
C HIS A 261 13.58 -6.93 -10.28
N ASN A 262 14.45 -6.27 -11.04
CA ASN A 262 14.04 -5.47 -12.19
C ASN A 262 13.86 -6.38 -13.42
N PRO A 263 12.70 -6.42 -14.09
CA PRO A 263 12.51 -7.24 -15.28
C PRO A 263 13.17 -6.65 -16.53
N ASP A 264 13.29 -5.33 -16.60
CA ASP A 264 13.63 -4.55 -17.80
C ASP A 264 14.97 -3.82 -17.70
N SER A 265 15.70 -4.03 -16.59
CA SER A 265 17.06 -3.53 -16.39
C SER A 265 17.98 -4.63 -15.84
N LYS A 266 19.29 -4.47 -16.08
CA LYS A 266 20.36 -5.26 -15.45
C LYS A 266 20.79 -4.71 -14.10
N GLU A 267 20.31 -3.52 -13.72
CA GLU A 267 20.64 -2.87 -12.46
C GLU A 267 20.13 -3.69 -11.26
N GLU A 268 20.98 -3.78 -10.23
CA GLU A 268 20.62 -4.40 -8.96
C GLU A 268 19.57 -3.55 -8.24
N LYS A 269 18.59 -4.24 -7.64
CA LYS A 269 17.59 -3.64 -6.75
C LYS A 269 17.77 -4.18 -5.34
N ILE A 270 17.12 -5.30 -5.03
CA ILE A 270 17.41 -6.11 -3.84
C ILE A 270 18.10 -7.39 -4.30
N GLY A 271 17.60 -7.97 -5.39
CA GLY A 271 18.28 -8.97 -6.20
C GLY A 271 18.78 -8.39 -7.52
N PRO A 272 19.49 -9.20 -8.33
CA PRO A 272 20.03 -8.78 -9.62
C PRO A 272 18.90 -8.41 -10.60
N GLY A 273 19.20 -7.47 -11.51
CA GLY A 273 18.35 -7.20 -12.67
C GLY A 273 18.30 -8.41 -13.61
N LEU A 274 17.13 -8.65 -14.20
CA LEU A 274 16.81 -9.87 -14.97
C LEU A 274 16.59 -9.63 -16.46
N GLN A 275 16.83 -8.40 -16.94
CA GLN A 275 16.79 -8.09 -18.36
C GLN A 275 17.73 -9.03 -19.13
N GLY A 276 17.17 -9.78 -20.08
CA GLY A 276 17.92 -10.74 -20.88
C GLY A 276 18.54 -11.88 -20.09
N VAL A 277 18.01 -12.26 -18.92
CA VAL A 277 18.65 -13.28 -18.04
C VAL A 277 18.97 -14.59 -18.77
N PHE A 278 18.12 -15.04 -19.71
CA PHE A 278 18.37 -16.24 -20.52
C PHE A 278 19.46 -16.10 -21.59
N LYS A 279 19.91 -14.87 -21.86
CA LYS A 279 21.00 -14.56 -22.80
C LYS A 279 22.36 -14.50 -22.08
N GLU A 280 22.37 -14.53 -20.76
CA GLU A 280 23.59 -14.53 -19.95
C GLU A 280 24.24 -15.91 -19.91
N ARG A 281 25.57 -15.94 -19.75
CA ARG A 281 26.31 -17.21 -19.62
C ARG A 281 26.10 -17.86 -18.26
N GLN A 282 25.96 -17.04 -17.21
CA GLN A 282 25.89 -17.48 -15.82
C GLN A 282 24.86 -16.65 -15.05
N LEU A 283 24.22 -17.26 -14.05
CA LEU A 283 23.30 -16.58 -13.14
C LEU A 283 24.08 -15.59 -12.25
N PRO A 284 23.61 -14.34 -12.08
CA PRO A 284 24.38 -13.29 -11.40
C PRO A 284 24.78 -13.60 -9.95
N ALA A 285 23.93 -14.30 -9.20
CA ALA A 285 24.16 -14.58 -7.78
C ALA A 285 24.89 -15.91 -7.53
N SER A 286 24.60 -16.95 -8.33
CA SER A 286 25.14 -18.30 -8.07
C SER A 286 26.29 -18.71 -8.99
N GLY A 287 26.60 -17.93 -10.05
CA GLY A 287 27.64 -18.26 -11.02
C GLY A 287 27.36 -19.51 -11.86
N ARG A 288 26.21 -20.16 -11.65
CA ARG A 288 25.81 -21.38 -12.36
C ARG A 288 25.47 -21.03 -13.81
N PRO A 289 25.78 -21.90 -14.79
CA PRO A 289 25.33 -21.71 -16.16
C PRO A 289 23.82 -21.48 -16.22
N VAL A 290 23.37 -20.51 -17.03
CA VAL A 290 21.95 -20.23 -17.15
C VAL A 290 21.26 -21.38 -17.88
N SER A 291 20.30 -22.00 -17.20
CA SER A 291 19.39 -23.00 -17.78
C SER A 291 18.02 -22.91 -17.10
N PRO A 292 16.95 -23.41 -17.73
CA PRO A 292 15.63 -23.49 -17.10
C PRO A 292 15.69 -24.21 -15.74
N GLU A 293 16.44 -25.30 -15.64
CA GLU A 293 16.58 -26.10 -14.41
C GLU A 293 17.39 -25.36 -13.35
N ALA A 294 18.40 -24.58 -13.75
CA ALA A 294 19.18 -23.76 -12.83
C ALA A 294 18.33 -22.63 -12.22
N ILE A 295 17.52 -21.94 -13.04
CA ILE A 295 16.59 -20.89 -12.59
C ILE A 295 15.47 -21.49 -11.73
N THR A 296 14.89 -22.62 -12.14
CA THR A 296 13.89 -23.37 -11.37
C THR A 296 14.40 -23.68 -9.97
N ARG A 297 15.61 -24.23 -9.89
CA ARG A 297 16.25 -24.56 -8.61
C ARG A 297 16.48 -23.32 -7.76
N GLN A 298 16.93 -22.23 -8.37
CA GLN A 298 17.16 -20.95 -7.68
C GLN A 298 15.85 -20.39 -7.09
N ILE A 299 14.73 -20.50 -7.81
CA ILE A 299 13.41 -20.05 -7.34
C ILE A 299 12.91 -20.93 -6.18
N GLN A 300 13.00 -22.26 -6.33
CA GLN A 300 12.46 -23.19 -5.34
C GLN A 300 13.30 -23.24 -4.05
N GLN A 301 14.63 -23.19 -4.18
CA GLN A 301 15.56 -23.35 -3.06
C GLN A 301 16.06 -22.02 -2.51
N GLY A 302 15.86 -20.93 -3.24
CA GLY A 302 16.43 -19.64 -2.88
C GLY A 302 17.96 -19.60 -3.02
N GLY A 303 18.57 -18.63 -2.34
CA GLY A 303 20.01 -18.43 -2.24
C GLY A 303 20.30 -17.37 -1.16
N ASP A 304 21.56 -16.90 -1.05
CA ASP A 304 22.04 -15.97 0.00
C ASP A 304 21.00 -14.99 0.55
N ARG A 305 20.35 -14.22 -0.33
CA ARG A 305 19.32 -13.23 0.00
C ARG A 305 18.00 -13.44 -0.74
N MET A 306 17.86 -14.54 -1.49
CA MET A 306 16.64 -14.87 -2.23
C MET A 306 15.86 -15.92 -1.43
N PRO A 307 14.66 -15.60 -0.90
CA PRO A 307 13.86 -16.57 -0.18
C PRO A 307 13.43 -17.74 -1.08
N PRO A 308 13.35 -18.98 -0.55
CA PRO A 308 12.80 -20.11 -1.30
C PRO A 308 11.30 -19.96 -1.51
N LEU A 309 10.83 -20.22 -2.72
CA LEU A 309 9.41 -20.37 -3.05
C LEU A 309 9.08 -21.86 -3.20
N SER A 310 9.09 -22.61 -2.11
CA SER A 310 8.91 -24.07 -2.10
C SER A 310 7.46 -24.51 -2.37
N ASP A 311 6.49 -23.60 -2.24
CA ASP A 311 5.06 -23.80 -2.48
C ASP A 311 4.66 -23.63 -3.96
N ILE A 312 5.60 -23.20 -4.81
CA ILE A 312 5.29 -22.88 -6.21
C ILE A 312 4.98 -24.15 -7.02
N THR A 313 3.86 -24.13 -7.75
CA THR A 313 3.47 -25.26 -8.61
C THR A 313 4.35 -25.34 -9.85
N GLU A 314 4.48 -26.54 -10.42
CA GLU A 314 5.23 -26.74 -11.68
C GLU A 314 4.69 -25.87 -12.82
N GLN A 315 3.37 -25.75 -12.95
CA GLN A 315 2.76 -24.92 -14.00
C GLN A 315 3.10 -23.44 -13.84
N THR A 316 3.03 -22.92 -12.62
CA THR A 316 3.41 -21.54 -12.31
C THR A 316 4.88 -21.29 -12.63
N LEU A 317 5.73 -22.28 -12.39
CA LEU A 317 7.15 -22.19 -12.66
C LEU A 317 7.43 -22.19 -14.17
N GLN A 318 6.76 -23.05 -14.94
CA GLN A 318 6.84 -23.02 -16.41
C GLN A 318 6.37 -21.70 -17.01
N ASP A 319 5.26 -21.14 -16.49
CA ASP A 319 4.76 -19.85 -16.92
C ASP A 319 5.77 -18.73 -16.60
N LEU A 320 6.37 -18.71 -15.40
CA LEU A 320 7.45 -17.78 -15.03
C LEU A 320 8.64 -17.89 -15.98
N LEU A 321 9.11 -19.10 -16.29
CA LEU A 321 10.21 -19.30 -17.24
C LEU A 321 9.84 -18.83 -18.64
N ALA A 322 8.57 -18.98 -19.06
CA ALA A 322 8.09 -18.45 -20.33
C ALA A 322 8.19 -16.92 -20.37
N TYR A 323 7.78 -16.23 -19.30
CA TYR A 323 7.92 -14.77 -19.19
C TYR A 323 9.38 -14.31 -19.14
N LEU A 324 10.21 -14.94 -18.32
CA LEU A 324 11.63 -14.59 -18.18
C LEU A 324 12.40 -14.71 -19.50
N ARG A 325 11.99 -15.61 -20.40
CA ARG A 325 12.56 -15.72 -21.76
C ARG A 325 12.24 -14.53 -22.67
N THR A 326 11.24 -13.73 -22.32
CA THR A 326 10.86 -12.52 -23.09
C THR A 326 11.62 -11.27 -22.67
N LEU A 327 12.29 -11.30 -21.52
CA LEU A 327 13.12 -10.21 -21.00
C LEU A 327 14.44 -10.06 -21.78
#